data_AF-A0A0M3R8Y1-F1
#
_entry.id   AF-A0A0M3R8Y1-F1
#
_cell.length_a   1.000
_cell.length_b   1.000
_cell.length_c   1.000
_cell.angle_alpha   90.00
_cell.angle_beta   90.00
_cell.angle_gamma   90.00
#
_symmetry.space_group_name_H-M   'P 1'
#
loop_
_entity.id
_entity.type
_entity.pdbx_description
1 polymer ?
#
loop_
_entity_poly.entity_id
_entity_poly.type
_entity_poly.pdbx_seq_one_letter_code
_entity_poly.pdbx_strand_id
1 'polypeptide(L)'
;MIKRFVIVLVVTFTASMCFNCEAETVYTPPMNSREELYQDIFVSLLSVEIDKAVNEYYKKVLNYSPMVYPYQVYIEKAERIGEYRRFEFTVIIKVTPVVGPHIQVGLDRLTLYINGSGRVNLKKYEHLRDYELPEHWQHILIH
;
A
#
# COMPACT_ATOMS: atom_id res chain seq x y z
N MET A 1 10.26 -33.61 -43.44
CA MET A 1 9.97 -34.05 -42.05
C MET A 1 10.58 -33.15 -40.97
N ILE A 2 11.79 -32.61 -41.16
CA ILE A 2 12.49 -31.77 -40.15
C ILE A 2 11.77 -30.46 -39.78
N LYS A 3 11.14 -29.76 -40.74
CA LYS A 3 10.47 -28.47 -40.48
C LYS A 3 9.24 -28.56 -39.56
N ARG A 4 8.53 -29.69 -39.53
CA ARG A 4 7.35 -29.88 -38.67
C ARG A 4 7.71 -30.11 -37.20
N PHE A 5 8.86 -30.74 -36.93
CA PHE A 5 9.36 -30.95 -35.56
C PHE A 5 9.88 -29.67 -34.92
N VAL A 6 10.54 -28.79 -35.69
CA VAL A 6 11.07 -27.51 -35.17
C VAL A 6 9.94 -26.58 -34.73
N ILE A 7 8.82 -26.53 -35.47
CA ILE A 7 7.67 -25.68 -35.13
C ILE A 7 6.99 -26.15 -33.84
N VAL A 8 6.84 -27.46 -33.64
CA VAL A 8 6.25 -28.03 -32.41
C VAL A 8 7.12 -27.72 -31.18
N LEU A 9 8.44 -27.77 -31.32
CA LEU A 9 9.37 -27.53 -30.22
C LEU A 9 9.41 -26.06 -29.77
N VAL A 10 9.24 -25.11 -30.70
CA VAL A 10 9.18 -23.66 -30.42
C VAL A 10 7.88 -23.30 -29.69
N VAL A 11 6.76 -23.91 -30.07
CA VAL A 11 5.44 -23.64 -29.44
C VAL A 11 5.38 -24.16 -28.00
N THR A 12 6.04 -25.29 -27.70
CA THR A 12 6.12 -25.81 -26.32
C THR A 12 7.02 -24.96 -25.41
N PHE A 13 8.06 -24.31 -25.96
CA PHE A 13 8.97 -23.48 -25.17
C PHE A 13 8.37 -22.11 -24.82
N THR A 14 7.47 -21.56 -25.66
CA THR A 14 6.80 -20.29 -25.37
C THR A 14 5.65 -20.41 -24.38
N ALA A 15 5.08 -21.60 -24.21
CA ALA A 15 3.97 -21.84 -23.29
C ALA A 15 4.40 -21.88 -21.80
N SER A 16 5.70 -22.02 -21.51
CA SER A 16 6.22 -22.10 -20.13
C SER A 16 6.57 -20.75 -19.50
N MET A 17 6.35 -19.63 -20.18
CA MET A 17 6.64 -18.29 -19.65
C MET A 17 5.43 -17.52 -19.10
N CYS A 18 4.25 -18.14 -19.07
CA CYS A 18 3.08 -17.52 -18.46
C CYS A 18 2.91 -17.99 -17.00
N PHE A 19 2.90 -17.00 -16.10
CA PHE A 19 2.50 -17.04 -14.68
C PHE A 19 3.57 -17.44 -13.64
N ASN A 20 4.62 -16.65 -13.51
CA ASN A 20 5.13 -16.38 -12.16
C ASN A 20 4.30 -15.23 -11.57
N CYS A 21 3.17 -15.57 -10.95
CA CYS A 21 2.54 -14.66 -10.00
C CYS A 21 3.29 -14.84 -8.68
N GLU A 22 4.42 -14.14 -8.52
CA GLU A 22 4.96 -14.00 -7.17
C GLU A 22 3.97 -13.15 -6.39
N ALA A 23 3.31 -13.78 -5.41
CA ALA A 23 2.62 -13.03 -4.38
C ALA A 23 3.68 -12.16 -3.68
N GLU A 24 3.64 -10.85 -3.89
CA GLU A 24 4.52 -9.89 -3.23
C GLU A 24 4.33 -10.05 -1.72
N THR A 25 5.27 -10.73 -1.06
CA THR A 25 5.27 -10.89 0.39
C THR A 25 5.66 -9.56 1.00
N VAL A 26 4.77 -9.00 1.82
CA VAL A 26 5.06 -7.77 2.58
C VAL A 26 6.30 -8.01 3.42
N TYR A 27 7.35 -7.24 3.17
CA TYR A 27 8.56 -7.30 3.99
C TYR A 27 8.25 -6.81 5.40
N THR A 28 8.55 -7.65 6.39
CA THR A 28 8.44 -7.29 7.80
C THR A 28 9.84 -7.23 8.41
N PRO A 29 10.26 -6.09 8.97
CA PRO A 29 11.55 -5.99 9.62
C PRO A 29 11.61 -6.95 10.82
N PRO A 30 12.80 -7.44 11.22
CA PRO A 30 12.91 -8.32 12.38
C PRO A 30 12.45 -7.63 13.66
N MET A 31 11.74 -8.36 14.53
CA MET A 31 11.22 -7.84 15.80
C MET A 31 12.35 -7.34 16.71
N ASN A 32 12.15 -6.19 17.35
CA ASN A 32 13.11 -5.44 18.16
C ASN A 32 14.39 -5.06 17.42
N SER A 33 14.37 -5.01 16.09
CA SER A 33 15.52 -4.59 15.31
C SER A 33 15.60 -3.07 15.21
N ARG A 34 16.80 -2.58 14.89
CA ARG A 34 17.01 -1.17 14.56
C ARG A 34 16.23 -0.75 13.32
N GLU A 35 16.00 -1.69 12.40
CA GLU A 35 15.22 -1.43 11.18
C GLU A 35 13.74 -1.23 11.51
N GLU A 36 13.17 -2.08 12.35
CA GLU A 36 11.80 -1.91 12.87
C GLU A 36 11.64 -0.56 13.59
N LEU A 37 12.56 -0.23 14.50
CA LEU A 37 12.56 1.08 15.18
C LEU A 37 12.58 2.26 14.19
N TYR A 38 13.39 2.19 13.14
CA TYR A 38 13.46 3.25 12.13
C TYR A 38 12.22 3.30 11.24
N GLN A 39 11.62 2.16 10.94
CA GLN A 39 10.35 2.07 10.24
C GLN A 39 9.22 2.68 11.07
N ASP A 40 9.18 2.43 12.39
CA ASP A 40 8.18 3.00 13.30
C ASP A 40 8.30 4.53 13.38
N ILE A 41 9.52 5.06 13.51
CA ILE A 41 9.78 6.51 13.45
C ILE A 41 9.33 7.07 12.10
N PHE A 42 9.68 6.39 11.00
CA PHE A 42 9.34 6.83 9.66
C PHE A 42 7.83 6.88 9.43
N VAL A 43 7.09 5.82 9.77
CA VAL A 43 5.62 5.79 9.68
C VAL A 43 4.99 6.86 10.56
N SER A 44 5.49 7.03 11.79
CA SER A 44 5.00 8.07 12.72
C SER A 44 5.11 9.48 12.14
N LEU A 45 6.16 9.77 11.38
CA LEU A 45 6.34 11.05 10.69
C LEU A 45 5.41 11.21 9.48
N LEU A 46 4.96 10.12 8.87
CA LEU A 46 4.01 10.14 7.75
C LEU A 46 2.55 10.23 8.18
N SER A 47 2.22 9.90 9.44
CA SER A 47 0.84 9.74 9.92
C SER A 47 -0.09 10.89 9.55
N VAL A 48 0.37 12.14 9.67
CA VAL A 48 -0.46 13.33 9.36
C VAL A 48 -0.92 13.33 7.91
N GLU A 49 -0.04 13.01 6.96
CA GLU A 49 -0.39 12.99 5.53
C GLU A 49 -1.17 11.73 5.15
N ILE A 50 -0.94 10.61 5.86
CA ILE A 50 -1.72 9.38 5.71
C ILE A 50 -3.18 9.63 6.13
N ASP A 51 -3.39 10.12 7.35
CA ASP A 51 -4.73 10.38 7.88
C ASP A 51 -5.46 11.40 7.01
N LYS A 52 -4.77 12.46 6.56
CA LYS A 52 -5.34 13.45 5.64
C LYS A 52 -5.78 12.81 4.32
N ALA A 53 -4.94 11.99 3.71
CA ALA A 53 -5.27 11.31 2.44
C ALA A 53 -6.47 10.38 2.59
N VAL A 54 -6.50 9.59 3.67
CA VAL A 54 -7.59 8.67 3.99
C VAL A 54 -8.89 9.43 4.26
N ASN A 55 -8.86 10.46 5.10
CA ASN A 55 -10.05 11.27 5.41
C ASN A 55 -10.63 11.97 4.17
N GLU A 56 -9.77 12.46 3.27
CA GLU A 56 -10.21 13.05 2.00
C GLU A 56 -10.93 12.06 1.08
N TYR A 57 -10.58 10.77 1.14
CA TYR A 57 -11.29 9.71 0.43
C TYR A 57 -12.62 9.38 1.15
N TYR A 58 -12.56 9.04 2.43
CA TYR A 58 -13.72 8.49 3.15
C TYR A 58 -14.80 9.52 3.46
N LYS A 59 -14.54 10.83 3.47
CA LYS A 59 -15.60 11.85 3.62
C LYS A 59 -16.68 11.79 2.54
N LYS A 60 -16.45 11.07 1.44
CA LYS A 60 -17.40 10.86 0.34
C LYS A 60 -18.35 9.70 0.61
N VAL A 61 -17.98 8.77 1.48
CA VAL A 61 -18.69 7.50 1.71
C VAL A 61 -19.08 7.30 3.19
N LEU A 62 -18.41 7.98 4.11
CA LEU A 62 -18.67 7.96 5.56
C LEU A 62 -18.93 9.38 6.06
N ASN A 63 -19.93 9.52 6.93
CA ASN A 63 -20.18 10.74 7.72
C ASN A 63 -19.27 10.82 8.97
N TYR A 64 -18.42 9.81 9.17
CA TYR A 64 -17.47 9.69 10.26
C TYR A 64 -16.06 9.55 9.69
N SER A 65 -15.09 10.27 10.26
CA SER A 65 -13.71 10.27 9.79
C SER A 65 -12.96 9.05 10.34
N PRO A 66 -12.47 8.13 9.49
CA PRO A 66 -11.66 7.01 9.96
C PRO A 66 -10.25 7.46 10.37
N MET A 67 -9.55 6.60 11.12
CA MET A 67 -8.17 6.81 11.56
C MET A 67 -7.29 5.66 11.06
N VAL A 68 -6.01 5.94 10.81
CA VAL A 68 -5.01 4.89 10.57
C VAL A 68 -4.04 4.81 11.74
N TYR A 69 -3.99 3.66 12.42
CA TYR A 69 -2.97 3.44 13.43
C TYR A 69 -1.60 3.15 12.78
N PRO A 70 -0.48 3.68 13.29
CA PRO A 70 0.85 3.47 12.72
C PRO A 70 1.21 1.99 12.53
N TYR A 71 0.84 1.12 13.47
CA TYR A 71 1.09 -0.32 13.39
C TYR A 71 0.22 -1.06 12.34
N GLN A 72 -0.72 -0.37 11.70
CA GLN A 72 -1.52 -0.88 10.58
C GLN A 72 -1.06 -0.33 9.22
N VAL A 73 0.08 0.35 9.19
CA VAL A 73 0.73 0.83 7.97
C VAL A 73 1.81 -0.16 7.55
N TYR A 74 1.70 -0.66 6.33
CA TYR A 74 2.67 -1.57 5.73
C TYR A 74 3.39 -0.88 4.58
N ILE A 75 4.72 -0.86 4.61
CA ILE A 75 5.52 -0.36 3.49
C ILE A 75 5.61 -1.48 2.45
N GLU A 76 4.91 -1.29 1.33
CA GLU A 76 4.99 -2.22 0.19
C GLU A 76 6.30 -1.98 -0.57
N LYS A 77 6.67 -0.70 -0.76
CA LYS A 77 7.88 -0.34 -1.50
C LYS A 77 8.42 1.01 -1.04
N ALA A 78 9.74 1.15 -0.97
CA ALA A 78 10.40 2.44 -0.80
C ALA A 78 11.60 2.53 -1.75
N GLU A 79 11.60 3.51 -2.65
CA GLU A 79 12.62 3.70 -3.67
C GLU A 79 13.18 5.10 -3.63
N ARG A 80 14.50 5.20 -3.84
CA ARG A 80 15.16 6.48 -4.08
C ARG A 80 14.95 6.89 -5.54
N ILE A 81 14.60 8.15 -5.76
CA ILE A 81 14.47 8.72 -7.09
C ILE A 81 15.83 9.28 -7.52
N GLY A 82 16.36 8.72 -8.61
CA GLY A 82 17.65 9.11 -9.18
C GLY A 82 18.83 8.42 -8.51
N GLU A 83 19.97 9.11 -8.48
CA GLU A 83 21.26 8.52 -8.11
C GLU A 83 21.47 8.34 -6.60
N TYR A 84 22.56 7.67 -6.26
CA TYR A 84 22.99 7.41 -4.89
C TYR A 84 22.99 8.69 -4.04
N ARG A 85 22.42 8.59 -2.83
CA ARG A 85 22.28 9.67 -1.83
C ARG A 85 21.45 10.90 -2.21
N ARG A 86 20.64 10.86 -3.28
CA ARG A 86 19.55 11.83 -3.46
C ARG A 86 18.44 11.65 -2.44
N PHE A 87 18.05 12.69 -1.72
CA PHE A 87 17.00 12.61 -0.69
C PHE A 87 15.61 12.82 -1.29
N GLU A 88 15.32 12.11 -2.37
CA GLU A 88 14.00 12.08 -3.00
C GLU A 88 13.53 10.63 -3.07
N PHE A 89 12.30 10.38 -2.64
CA PHE A 89 11.79 9.03 -2.46
C PHE A 89 10.38 8.87 -3.00
N THR A 90 10.10 7.72 -3.61
CA THR A 90 8.75 7.21 -3.82
C THR A 90 8.51 6.13 -2.78
N VAL A 91 7.41 6.24 -2.04
CA VAL A 91 7.03 5.27 -1.01
C VAL A 91 5.61 4.81 -1.27
N ILE A 92 5.42 3.51 -1.41
CA ILE A 92 4.12 2.87 -1.59
C ILE A 92 3.79 2.17 -0.28
N ILE A 93 2.67 2.55 0.31
CA ILE A 93 2.19 1.97 1.57
C ILE A 93 0.79 1.41 1.40
N LYS A 94 0.48 0.36 2.16
CA LYS A 94 -0.88 -0.12 2.40
C LYS A 94 -1.32 0.31 3.79
N VAL A 95 -2.56 0.76 3.91
CA VAL A 95 -3.15 1.20 5.17
C VAL A 95 -4.52 0.56 5.35
N THR A 96 -4.90 0.31 6.60
CA THR A 96 -6.23 -0.19 6.95
C THR A 96 -6.91 0.83 7.87
N PRO A 97 -7.71 1.75 7.33
CA PRO A 97 -8.44 2.71 8.15
C PRO A 97 -9.49 2.02 9.01
N VAL A 98 -9.72 2.60 10.19
CA VAL A 98 -10.68 2.08 11.17
C VAL A 98 -11.56 3.18 11.73
N VAL A 99 -12.76 2.78 12.18
CA VAL A 99 -13.70 3.60 12.95
C VAL A 99 -13.98 2.96 14.29
N GLY A 100 -14.36 3.77 15.29
CA GLY A 100 -14.78 3.27 16.60
C GLY A 100 -13.74 2.34 17.28
N PRO A 101 -14.15 1.21 17.86
CA PRO A 101 -13.28 0.28 18.58
C PRO A 101 -12.47 -0.61 17.61
N HIS A 102 -11.70 0.01 16.71
CA HIS A 102 -10.87 -0.66 15.70
C HIS A 102 -11.64 -1.46 14.63
N ILE A 103 -12.78 -0.96 14.17
CA ILE A 103 -13.56 -1.58 13.09
C ILE A 103 -12.98 -1.16 11.75
N GLN A 104 -12.47 -2.11 10.98
CA GLN A 104 -11.89 -1.85 9.65
C GLN A 104 -12.98 -1.40 8.68
N VAL A 105 -12.67 -0.38 7.87
CA VAL A 105 -13.61 0.15 6.85
C VAL A 105 -13.11 -0.07 5.44
N GLY A 106 -11.80 -0.12 5.23
CA GLY A 106 -11.23 -0.52 3.95
C GLY A 106 -9.75 -0.83 4.02
N LEU A 107 -9.21 -1.25 2.89
CA LEU A 107 -7.78 -1.42 2.66
C LEU A 107 -7.42 -0.52 1.49
N ASP A 108 -6.46 0.36 1.71
CA ASP A 108 -6.07 1.37 0.75
C ASP A 108 -4.57 1.31 0.47
N ARG A 109 -4.17 1.75 -0.72
CA ARG A 109 -2.78 1.90 -1.14
C ARG A 109 -2.51 3.36 -1.49
N LEU A 110 -1.48 3.92 -0.87
CA LEU A 110 -1.06 5.31 -1.07
C LEU A 110 0.32 5.30 -1.70
N THR A 111 0.48 6.06 -2.79
CA THR A 111 1.80 6.37 -3.37
C THR A 111 2.17 7.77 -2.91
N LEU A 112 3.24 7.88 -2.14
CA LEU A 112 3.77 9.10 -1.56
C LEU A 112 5.09 9.47 -2.23
N TYR A 113 5.28 10.77 -2.48
CA TYR A 113 6.57 11.35 -2.86
C TYR A 113 7.11 12.18 -1.70
N ILE A 114 8.35 11.92 -1.31
CA ILE A 114 9.03 12.61 -0.22
C ILE A 114 10.26 13.30 -0.81
N ASN A 115 10.38 14.61 -0.64
CA ASN A 115 11.52 15.37 -1.15
C ASN A 115 12.60 15.61 -0.08
N GLY A 116 13.72 16.21 -0.49
CA GLY A 116 14.88 16.43 0.39
C GLY A 116 14.65 17.41 1.55
N SER A 117 13.54 18.16 1.52
CA SER A 117 13.12 19.03 2.62
C SER A 117 12.17 18.35 3.62
N GLY A 118 11.84 17.07 3.39
CA GLY A 118 10.87 16.34 4.20
C GLY A 118 9.40 16.61 3.84
N ARG A 119 9.13 17.34 2.75
CA ARG A 119 7.75 17.51 2.27
C ARG A 119 7.25 16.22 1.65
N VAL A 120 6.10 15.76 2.12
CA VAL A 120 5.41 14.57 1.65
C VAL A 120 4.24 15.01 0.78
N ASN A 121 4.09 14.42 -0.39
CA ASN A 121 2.97 14.66 -1.30
C ASN A 121 2.33 13.35 -1.69
N LEU A 122 1.00 13.26 -1.54
CA LEU A 122 0.23 12.17 -2.13
C LEU A 122 0.26 12.27 -3.66
N LYS A 123 0.73 11.22 -4.31
CA LYS A 123 0.74 11.10 -5.79
C LYS A 123 -0.41 10.27 -6.30
N LYS A 124 -0.82 9.24 -5.55
CA LYS A 124 -1.92 8.35 -5.92
C LYS A 124 -2.58 7.78 -4.68
N TYR A 125 -3.90 7.69 -4.72
CA TYR A 125 -4.73 6.99 -3.74
C TYR A 125 -5.50 5.89 -4.47
N GLU A 126 -5.39 4.67 -3.99
CA GLU A 126 -6.06 3.50 -4.54
C GLU A 126 -6.81 2.78 -3.43
N HIS A 127 -8.13 2.79 -3.49
CA HIS A 127 -8.94 1.94 -2.64
C HIS A 127 -8.94 0.51 -3.19
N LEU A 128 -8.55 -0.46 -2.37
CA LEU A 128 -8.37 -1.86 -2.80
C LEU A 128 -9.58 -2.73 -2.44
N ARG A 129 -10.17 -2.52 -1.26
CA ARG A 129 -11.36 -3.25 -0.81
C ARG A 129 -12.06 -2.56 0.35
N ASP A 130 -13.36 -2.79 0.45
CA ASP A 130 -14.17 -2.50 1.61
C ASP A 130 -14.14 -3.65 2.63
N TYR A 131 -14.42 -3.34 3.88
CA TYR A 131 -14.80 -4.34 4.89
C TYR A 131 -16.23 -4.07 5.35
N GLU A 132 -16.99 -5.13 5.57
CA GLU A 132 -18.38 -5.00 6.04
C GLU A 132 -18.43 -4.40 7.44
N LEU A 133 -19.21 -3.33 7.57
CA LEU A 133 -19.50 -2.73 8.86
C LEU A 133 -20.53 -3.59 9.62
N PRO A 134 -20.33 -3.80 10.94
CA PRO A 134 -21.36 -4.34 11.80
C PRO A 134 -22.64 -3.52 11.71
N GLU A 135 -23.80 -4.15 11.86
CA GLU A 135 -25.12 -3.51 11.71
C GLU A 135 -25.24 -2.20 12.52
N HIS A 136 -24.78 -2.20 13.76
CA HIS A 136 -24.81 -1.04 14.65
C HIS A 136 -23.88 0.13 14.21
N TRP A 137 -23.00 -0.09 13.23
CA TRP A 137 -22.13 0.94 12.63
C TRP A 137 -22.58 1.36 11.23
N GLN A 138 -23.56 0.71 10.59
CA GLN A 138 -23.97 1.07 9.23
C GLN A 138 -24.54 2.49 9.12
N HIS A 139 -24.97 3.09 10.23
CA HIS A 139 -25.45 4.48 10.31
C HIS A 139 -24.41 5.53 9.88
N ILE A 140 -23.13 5.17 9.77
CA ILE A 140 -22.09 6.10 9.31
C ILE A 140 -21.98 6.17 7.78
N LEU A 141 -22.58 5.23 7.05
CA LEU A 141 -22.53 5.21 5.59
C LEU A 141 -23.35 6.38 5.03
N ILE A 142 -22.78 7.08 4.05
CA ILE A 142 -23.49 8.10 3.28
C ILE A 142 -24.26 7.38 2.17
N HIS A 143 -25.59 7.52 2.20
CA HIS A 143 -26.50 7.06 1.14
C HIS A 143 -26.54 8.01 -0.04
#